data_AF-A0A7C2R0L9-F1
#
_entry.id   AF-A0A7C2R0L9-F1
#
_cell.length_a   1.000
_cell.length_b   1.000
_cell.length_c   1.000
_cell.angle_alpha   90.00
_cell.angle_beta   90.00
_cell.angle_gamma   90.00
#
_symmetry.space_group_name_H-M   'P 1'
#
loop_
_entity.id
_entity.type
_entity.pdbx_description
1 polymer ?
#
loop_
_entity_poly.entity_id
_entity_poly.type
_entity_poly.pdbx_seq_one_letter_code
_entity_poly.pdbx_strand_id
1 'polypeptide(L)'
;YNAAVLSRLARHVYSIEIIAWLADLAKENLEKTGFENITTRYGDGYAGWPEEAPFDAIILTAAPPTIPKPLKEQLKVGGRILAPVGRINQQLILLRKTGTETFEEERLLPVRFVPMTGKADTGGTYGKRNPKF
;
A
#
# COMPACT_ATOMS: atom_id res chain seq x y z
N TYR A 1 -5.45 -11.66 2.87
CA TYR A 1 -6.53 -11.69 1.87
C TYR A 1 -6.14 -10.98 0.57
N ASN A 2 -5.96 -9.65 0.54
CA ASN A 2 -5.69 -8.90 -0.71
C ASN A 2 -4.51 -9.46 -1.52
N ALA A 3 -3.39 -9.79 -0.85
CA ALA A 3 -2.23 -10.38 -1.51
C ALA A 3 -2.56 -11.71 -2.22
N ALA A 4 -3.39 -12.57 -1.62
CA ALA A 4 -3.85 -13.83 -2.21
C ALA A 4 -4.79 -13.62 -3.42
N VAL A 5 -5.62 -12.58 -3.41
CA VAL A 5 -6.43 -12.24 -4.59
C VAL A 5 -5.54 -11.74 -5.73
N LEU A 6 -4.58 -10.86 -5.42
CA LEU A 6 -3.67 -10.28 -6.39
C LEU A 6 -2.69 -11.31 -6.98
N SER A 7 -2.32 -12.34 -6.21
CA SER A 7 -1.40 -13.40 -6.67
C SER A 7 -1.96 -14.22 -7.82
N ARG A 8 -3.28 -14.20 -8.01
CA ARG A 8 -3.98 -14.82 -9.15
C ARG A 8 -3.92 -14.00 -10.44
N LEU A 9 -3.53 -12.73 -10.35
CA LEU A 9 -3.55 -11.76 -11.45
C LEU A 9 -2.15 -11.23 -11.78
N ALA A 10 -1.24 -11.24 -10.81
CA ALA A 10 0.12 -10.74 -10.94
C ALA A 10 1.12 -11.88 -11.03
N ARG A 11 2.29 -11.60 -11.64
CA ARG A 11 3.43 -12.53 -11.63
C ARG A 11 3.90 -12.80 -10.20
N HIS A 12 4.06 -11.75 -9.41
CA HIS A 12 4.47 -11.81 -8.01
C HIS A 12 3.83 -10.68 -7.22
N VAL A 13 3.55 -10.91 -5.93
CA VAL A 13 2.98 -9.91 -5.03
C VAL A 13 3.91 -9.69 -3.84
N TYR A 14 4.30 -8.44 -3.62
CA TYR A 14 5.01 -8.01 -2.42
C TYR A 14 4.04 -7.26 -1.51
N SER A 15 3.90 -7.69 -0.27
CA SER A 15 2.93 -7.13 0.69
C SER A 15 3.64 -6.67 1.97
N ILE A 16 3.38 -5.44 2.39
CA ILE A 16 3.95 -4.85 3.61
C ILE A 16 2.85 -4.64 4.64
N GLU A 17 3.12 -5.00 5.89
CA GLU A 17 2.25 -4.76 7.04
C GLU A 17 3.05 -4.08 8.16
N ILE A 18 2.50 -3.02 8.76
CA ILE A 18 3.18 -2.21 9.79
C ILE A 18 2.95 -2.73 11.21
N ILE A 19 2.01 -3.65 11.40
CA ILE A 19 1.73 -4.27 12.69
C ILE A 19 2.35 -5.67 12.71
N ALA A 20 3.39 -5.87 13.53
CA ALA A 20 4.22 -7.09 13.51
C ALA A 20 3.41 -8.38 13.63
N TRP A 21 2.52 -8.48 14.63
CA TRP A 21 1.71 -9.69 14.83
C TRP A 21 0.72 -9.96 13.68
N LEU A 22 0.24 -8.91 12.99
CA LEU A 22 -0.59 -9.07 11.79
C LEU A 22 0.25 -9.52 10.59
N ALA A 23 1.51 -9.06 10.48
CA ALA A 23 2.42 -9.51 9.44
C ALA A 23 2.72 -11.01 9.57
N ASP A 24 2.97 -11.47 10.80
CA ASP A 24 3.19 -12.89 11.11
C ASP A 24 1.93 -13.72 10.81
N LEU A 25 0.78 -13.28 11.30
CA LEU A 25 -0.51 -13.93 11.03
C LEU A 25 -0.82 -13.98 9.53
N ALA A 26 -0.52 -12.91 8.79
CA ALA A 26 -0.71 -12.87 7.34
C ALA A 26 0.21 -13.86 6.63
N LYS A 27 1.48 -13.94 7.03
CA LYS A 27 2.45 -14.90 6.49
C LYS A 27 1.97 -16.34 6.71
N GLU A 28 1.64 -16.71 7.94
CA GLU A 28 1.14 -18.06 8.26
C GLU A 28 -0.12 -18.43 7.46
N ASN A 29 -1.06 -17.50 7.34
CA ASN A 29 -2.29 -17.74 6.59
C ASN A 29 -2.03 -17.88 5.09
N LEU A 30 -1.09 -17.12 4.53
CA LEU A 30 -0.74 -17.22 3.11
C LEU A 30 0.04 -18.50 2.80
N GLU A 31 0.94 -18.94 3.68
CA GLU A 31 1.64 -20.23 3.52
C GLU A 31 0.64 -21.40 3.43
N LYS A 32 -0.44 -21.38 4.20
CA LYS A 32 -1.50 -22.40 4.16
C LYS A 32 -2.30 -22.43 2.85
N THR A 33 -2.25 -21.37 2.04
CA THR A 33 -2.99 -21.33 0.76
C THR A 33 -2.27 -21.99 -0.40
N GLY A 34 -0.97 -22.30 -0.26
CA GLY A 34 -0.15 -22.85 -1.34
C GLY A 34 0.20 -21.86 -2.45
N PHE A 35 -0.02 -20.56 -2.26
CA PHE A 35 0.46 -19.54 -3.21
C PHE A 35 1.97 -19.34 -3.05
N GLU A 36 2.72 -19.59 -4.12
CA GLU A 36 4.19 -19.51 -4.13
C GLU A 36 4.72 -18.13 -4.57
N ASN A 37 3.85 -17.28 -5.14
CA ASN A 37 4.23 -15.99 -5.72
C ASN A 37 3.86 -14.79 -4.85
N ILE A 38 3.95 -14.95 -3.52
CA ILE A 38 3.69 -13.89 -2.54
C ILE A 38 4.85 -13.78 -1.56
N THR A 39 5.41 -12.59 -1.42
CA THR A 39 6.39 -12.26 -0.38
C THR A 39 5.79 -11.23 0.57
N THR A 40 5.78 -11.52 1.87
CA THR A 40 5.34 -10.60 2.91
C THR A 40 6.50 -10.04 3.71
N ARG A 41 6.34 -8.83 4.25
CA ARG A 41 7.30 -8.22 5.18
C ARG A 41 6.61 -7.37 6.24
N TYR A 42 7.10 -7.45 7.47
CA TYR A 42 6.83 -6.46 8.50
C TYR A 42 7.63 -5.17 8.23
N GLY A 43 6.96 -4.04 8.06
CA GLY A 43 7.64 -2.78 7.80
C GLY A 43 6.72 -1.58 7.57
N ASP A 44 7.32 -0.40 7.43
CA ASP A 44 6.60 0.83 7.15
C ASP A 44 6.28 0.96 5.66
N GLY A 45 5.00 0.84 5.31
CA GLY A 45 4.54 0.95 3.93
C GLY A 45 4.80 2.32 3.28
N TYR A 46 5.05 3.38 4.06
CA TYR A 46 5.38 4.70 3.49
C TYR A 46 6.70 4.68 2.71
N ALA A 47 7.63 3.82 3.11
CA ALA A 47 8.91 3.64 2.44
C ALA A 47 8.80 2.75 1.18
N GLY A 48 7.68 2.05 0.99
CA GLY A 48 7.53 1.03 -0.05
C GLY A 48 8.53 -0.12 0.13
N TRP A 49 8.97 -0.69 -0.99
CA TRP A 49 9.93 -1.78 -1.04
C TRP A 49 11.01 -1.49 -2.10
N PRO A 50 12.00 -0.64 -1.77
CA PRO A 50 13.01 -0.20 -2.74
C PRO A 50 13.81 -1.36 -3.36
N GLU A 51 14.03 -2.43 -2.60
CA GLU A 51 14.84 -3.57 -3.05
C GLU A 51 14.19 -4.36 -4.19
N GLU A 52 12.87 -4.28 -4.32
CA GLU A 52 12.07 -5.03 -5.31
C GLU A 52 11.45 -4.09 -6.36
N ALA A 53 11.72 -2.79 -6.24
CA ALA A 53 11.32 -1.80 -7.22
C ALA A 53 12.10 -2.02 -8.54
N PRO A 54 11.52 -1.64 -9.69
CA PRO A 54 10.27 -0.93 -9.84
C PRO A 54 9.03 -1.83 -10.03
N PHE A 55 7.87 -1.36 -9.60
CA PHE A 55 6.58 -2.07 -9.68
C PHE A 55 5.74 -1.64 -10.89
N ASP A 56 5.03 -2.59 -11.49
CA ASP A 56 4.00 -2.32 -12.51
C ASP A 56 2.72 -1.73 -11.89
N ALA A 57 2.38 -2.17 -10.67
CA ALA A 57 1.24 -1.67 -9.93
C ALA A 57 1.53 -1.64 -8.42
N ILE A 58 1.00 -0.63 -7.74
CA ILE A 58 1.02 -0.52 -6.27
C ILE A 58 -0.40 -0.27 -5.79
N ILE A 59 -0.84 -1.02 -4.77
CA ILE A 59 -2.18 -0.85 -4.18
C ILE A 59 -2.02 -0.55 -2.70
N LEU A 60 -2.66 0.52 -2.22
CA LEU A 60 -2.71 0.86 -0.81
C LEU A 60 -4.06 0.42 -0.24
N THR A 61 -4.02 -0.25 0.91
CA THR A 61 -5.22 -0.71 1.64
C THR A 61 -5.39 0.01 2.98
N ALA A 62 -4.72 1.16 3.12
CA ALA A 62 -4.84 2.13 4.19
C ALA A 62 -4.67 3.52 3.57
N ALA A 63 -5.35 4.53 4.12
CA ALA A 63 -5.42 5.87 3.54
C ALA A 63 -4.33 6.79 4.09
N PRO A 64 -3.30 7.14 3.31
CA PRO A 64 -2.45 8.28 3.63
C PRO A 64 -3.15 9.61 3.29
N PRO A 65 -2.69 10.74 3.85
CA PRO A 65 -3.20 12.07 3.48
C PRO A 65 -2.96 12.43 2.01
N THR A 66 -1.83 11.96 1.46
CA THR A 66 -1.41 12.09 0.06
C THR A 66 -0.63 10.84 -0.34
N ILE A 67 -0.56 10.52 -1.63
CA ILE A 67 0.25 9.37 -2.10
C ILE A 67 1.73 9.63 -1.77
N PRO A 68 2.41 8.74 -1.01
CA PRO A 68 3.81 8.92 -0.62
C PRO A 68 4.75 9.00 -1.83
N LYS A 69 5.72 9.91 -1.78
CA LYS A 69 6.73 10.08 -2.84
C LYS A 69 7.52 8.78 -3.13
N PRO A 70 7.99 8.02 -2.12
CA PRO A 70 8.73 6.78 -2.39
C PRO A 70 7.94 5.78 -3.24
N LEU A 71 6.62 5.69 -3.05
CA LEU A 71 5.78 4.79 -3.85
C LEU A 71 5.66 5.25 -5.31
N LYS A 72 5.63 6.56 -5.57
CA LYS A 72 5.65 7.12 -6.93
C LYS A 72 6.98 6.87 -7.64
N GLU A 73 8.07 6.98 -6.89
CA GLU A 73 9.44 6.74 -7.39
C GLU A 73 9.64 5.26 -7.74
N GLN A 74 9.13 4.36 -6.91
CA GLN A 74 9.20 2.91 -7.11
C GLN A 74 8.26 2.39 -8.21
N LEU A 75 7.44 3.24 -8.82
CA LEU A 75 6.56 2.85 -9.92
C LEU A 75 7.28 2.95 -11.27
N LYS A 76 7.10 1.94 -12.14
CA LYS A 76 7.54 2.00 -13.54
C LYS A 76 6.82 3.10 -14.30
N VAL A 77 7.46 3.66 -15.32
CA VAL A 77 6.73 4.44 -16.34
C VAL A 77 5.73 3.52 -17.02
N GLY A 78 4.48 3.97 -17.15
CA GLY A 78 3.32 3.16 -17.56
C GLY A 78 2.64 2.40 -16.40
N GLY A 79 3.26 2.36 -15.22
CA GLY A 79 2.71 1.72 -14.02
C GLY A 79 1.62 2.56 -13.35
N ARG A 80 0.92 1.95 -12.39
CA ARG A 80 -0.27 2.54 -11.74
C ARG A 80 -0.27 2.39 -10.23
N ILE A 81 -0.72 3.40 -9.51
CA ILE A 81 -1.04 3.33 -8.07
C ILE A 81 -2.55 3.46 -7.89
N LEU A 82 -3.14 2.52 -7.16
CA LEU A 82 -4.51 2.64 -6.68
C LEU A 82 -4.47 2.83 -5.16
N ALA A 83 -4.92 4.00 -4.68
CA ALA A 83 -4.82 4.33 -3.26
C ALA A 83 -6.06 5.08 -2.77
N PRO A 84 -6.62 4.74 -1.60
CA PRO A 84 -7.47 5.66 -0.88
C PRO A 84 -6.62 6.82 -0.37
N VAL A 85 -7.07 8.06 -0.55
CA VAL A 85 -6.31 9.26 -0.16
C VAL A 85 -7.23 10.22 0.59
N GLY A 86 -6.77 10.68 1.75
CA GLY A 86 -7.46 11.67 2.59
C GLY A 86 -7.46 11.28 4.07
N ARG A 87 -7.84 12.23 4.94
CA ARG A 87 -7.95 12.00 6.39
C ARG A 87 -9.40 11.71 6.80
N ILE A 88 -10.27 12.72 6.71
CA ILE A 88 -11.69 12.61 7.09
C ILE A 88 -12.53 12.17 5.88
N ASN A 89 -12.42 12.93 4.79
CA ASN A 89 -13.00 12.61 3.49
C ASN A 89 -11.92 11.93 2.66
N GLN A 90 -12.17 10.69 2.24
CA GLN A 90 -11.22 9.93 1.43
C GLN A 90 -11.81 9.67 0.05
N GLN A 91 -10.95 9.76 -0.96
CA GLN A 91 -11.27 9.41 -2.34
C GLN A 91 -10.34 8.28 -2.78
N LEU A 92 -10.88 7.32 -3.51
CA LEU A 92 -10.08 6.35 -4.22
C LEU A 92 -9.47 7.02 -5.45
N ILE A 93 -8.15 7.03 -5.52
CA ILE A 93 -7.37 7.68 -6.57
C ILE A 93 -6.63 6.62 -7.37
N LEU A 94 -6.70 6.75 -8.69
CA LEU A 94 -5.85 6.03 -9.64
C LEU A 94 -4.82 7.00 -10.20
N LEU A 95 -3.55 6.78 -9.86
CA LEU A 95 -2.41 7.55 -10.35
C LEU A 95 -1.69 6.73 -11.43
N ARG A 96 -1.53 7.26 -12.64
CA ARG A 96 -0.74 6.65 -13.72
C ARG A 96 0.56 7.41 -13.90
N LYS A 97 1.70 6.72 -13.94
CA LYS A 97 2.99 7.38 -14.21
C LYS A 97 3.21 7.42 -15.72
N THR A 98 3.19 8.62 -16.31
CA THR A 98 3.29 8.83 -17.76
C THR A 98 4.71 9.11 -18.23
N GLY A 99 5.63 9.39 -17.31
CA GLY A 99 7.05 9.66 -17.55
C GLY A 99 7.84 9.56 -16.24
N THR A 100 9.13 9.88 -16.26
CA THR A 100 10.00 9.69 -15.07
C THR A 100 9.47 10.40 -13.83
N GLU A 101 8.97 11.64 -14.00
CA GLU A 101 8.42 12.48 -12.92
C GLU A 101 7.02 13.04 -13.26
N THR A 102 6.37 12.52 -14.31
CA THR A 102 5.05 12.98 -14.76
C THR A 102 3.97 11.95 -14.44
N PHE A 103 2.84 12.43 -13.94
CA PHE A 103 1.76 11.60 -13.46
C PHE A 103 0.40 12.16 -13.87
N GLU A 104 -0.54 11.27 -14.15
CA GLU A 104 -1.95 11.58 -14.34
C GLU A 104 -2.76 11.02 -13.17
N GLU A 105 -3.58 11.87 -12.55
CA GLU A 105 -4.43 11.51 -11.42
C GLU A 105 -5.89 11.43 -11.87
N GLU A 106 -6.55 10.33 -11.53
CA GLU A 106 -7.98 10.12 -11.73
C GLU A 106 -8.66 9.86 -10.38
N ARG A 107 -9.71 10.63 -10.06
CA ARG A 107 -10.51 10.47 -8.85
C ARG A 107 -11.71 9.58 -9.15
N LEU A 108 -11.72 8.38 -8.57
CA LEU A 108 -12.71 7.35 -8.91
C LEU A 108 -14.00 7.49 -8.09
N LEU A 109 -13.92 7.30 -6.78
CA LEU A 109 -15.11 7.30 -5.91
C LEU A 109 -14.77 7.59 -4.44
N PRO A 110 -15.73 8.08 -3.64
CA PRO A 110 -15.56 8.23 -2.19
C PRO A 110 -15.44 6.89 -1.49
N VAL A 111 -14.50 6.76 -0.56
CA VAL A 111 -14.25 5.52 0.19
C VAL A 111 -13.98 5.82 1.66
N ARG A 112 -13.85 4.76 2.48
CA ARG A 112 -13.40 4.90 3.87
C ARG A 112 -12.56 3.70 4.29
N PHE A 113 -11.26 3.95 4.44
CA PHE A 113 -10.21 3.06 4.89
C PHE A 113 -9.64 3.52 6.22
N VAL A 114 -8.98 2.61 6.93
CA VAL A 114 -8.16 2.95 8.09
C VAL A 114 -7.02 3.88 7.68
N PRO A 115 -6.56 4.80 8.55
CA PRO A 115 -5.40 5.63 8.26
C PRO A 115 -4.15 4.79 8.00
N MET A 116 -3.34 5.21 7.03
CA MET A 116 -1.98 4.70 6.89
C MET A 116 -1.12 5.32 7.98
N THR A 117 -0.56 4.49 8.85
CA THR A 117 0.34 4.92 9.93
C THR A 117 1.79 4.64 9.56
N GLY A 118 2.72 5.28 10.26
CA GLY A 118 4.16 5.10 10.01
C GLY A 118 4.96 6.35 10.37
N LYS A 119 6.27 6.30 10.17
CA LYS A 119 7.19 7.39 10.51
C LYS A 119 6.88 8.67 9.74
N ALA A 120 6.31 8.54 8.54
CA ALA A 120 5.96 9.66 7.68
C ALA A 120 4.54 10.22 7.92
N ASP A 121 3.72 9.62 8.79
CA ASP A 121 2.44 10.23 9.16
C ASP A 121 2.66 11.34 10.20
N THR A 122 2.55 12.59 9.74
CA THR A 122 2.76 13.80 10.55
C THR A 122 1.54 14.17 11.41
N GLY A 123 0.83 13.18 11.94
CA GLY A 123 -0.08 13.35 13.09
C GLY A 123 -1.26 14.30 12.88
N GLY A 124 -2.29 13.86 12.17
CA GLY A 124 -3.62 14.45 12.27
C GLY A 124 -4.49 13.66 13.25
N THR A 125 -4.52 14.08 14.53
CA THR A 125 -5.41 13.70 15.68
C THR A 125 -5.84 12.24 15.92
N TYR A 126 -5.60 11.29 15.02
CA TYR A 126 -5.96 9.87 15.13
C TYR A 126 -4.84 9.00 15.72
N GLY A 127 -3.61 9.54 15.81
CA GLY A 127 -2.40 8.82 16.25
C GLY A 127 -2.20 8.69 17.75
N LYS A 128 -3.09 9.25 18.60
CA LYS A 128 -3.08 8.96 20.04
C LYS A 128 -4.11 7.85 20.35
N ARG A 129 -3.88 6.62 19.87
CA ARG A 129 -4.58 5.43 20.38
C ARG A 129 -3.63 4.60 21.25
N ASN A 130 -4.19 4.21 22.38
CA ASN A 130 -3.61 3.47 23.50
C ASN A 130 -2.95 2.15 23.02
N PRO A 131 -1.71 1.81 23.43
CA PRO A 131 -0.99 0.61 22.99
C PRO A 131 -1.55 -0.72 23.55
N LYS A 132 -2.85 -0.79 23.88
CA LYS A 132 -3.49 -1.93 24.53
C LYS A 132 -4.58 -2.63 23.71
N PHE A 133 -4.60 -2.46 22.39
CA PHE A 133 -5.35 -3.31 21.47
C PHE A 133 -4.57 -3.49 20.17
#